data_AF-A0A1C4LRP2-F1
#
_entry.id   AF-A0A1C4LRP2-F1
#
_cell.length_a   1.000
_cell.length_b   1.000
_cell.length_c   1.000
_cell.angle_alpha   90.00
_cell.angle_beta   90.00
_cell.angle_gamma   90.00
#
_symmetry.space_group_name_H-M   'P 1'
#
loop_
_entity.id
_entity.type
_entity.pdbx_description
1 polymer ?
#
loop_
_entity_poly.entity_id
_entity_poly.type
_entity_poly.pdbx_seq_one_letter_code
_entity_poly.pdbx_strand_id
1 'polypeptide(L)'
;MADEKLPLYARGAALGRLAALPGRGADAVRASGDAPDVVLAEAALAALAHTDRPADTLPDLLAHAGDDRARVALYAAGRAAAHARPSRLRELLAARTAPARAR
;
A
#
# COMPACT_ATOMS: atom_id res chain seq x y z
N MET A 1 -14.45 13.62 13.52
CA MET A 1 -15.67 13.12 12.86
C MET A 1 -15.29 12.68 11.46
N ALA A 2 -15.47 11.41 11.13
CA ALA A 2 -15.23 10.90 9.78
C ALA A 2 -16.44 11.24 8.89
N ASP A 3 -16.20 11.65 7.65
CA ASP A 3 -17.27 11.86 6.67
C ASP A 3 -17.71 10.52 6.10
N GLU A 4 -18.47 9.78 6.90
CA GLU A 4 -19.04 8.48 6.55
C GLU A 4 -20.19 8.61 5.54
N LYS A 5 -20.71 9.82 5.32
CA LYS A 5 -21.81 10.11 4.39
C LYS A 5 -21.34 10.29 2.94
N LEU A 6 -20.05 10.53 2.71
CA LEU A 6 -19.49 10.59 1.36
C LEU A 6 -19.54 9.22 0.67
N PRO A 7 -19.91 9.17 -0.63
CA PRO A 7 -19.83 7.93 -1.42
C PRO A 7 -18.42 7.34 -1.39
N LEU A 8 -18.31 6.01 -1.31
CA LEU A 8 -17.03 5.29 -1.22
C LEU A 8 -16.05 5.66 -2.36
N TYR A 9 -16.56 5.90 -3.57
CA TYR A 9 -15.76 6.43 -4.68
C TYR A 9 -15.11 7.78 -4.37
N ALA A 10 -15.83 8.71 -3.75
CA ALA A 10 -15.30 10.02 -3.40
C ALA A 10 -14.22 9.94 -2.32
N ARG A 11 -14.40 9.02 -1.37
CA ARG A 11 -13.42 8.74 -0.31
C ARG A 11 -12.15 8.08 -0.87
N GLY A 12 -12.30 7.12 -1.78
CA GLY A 12 -11.16 6.54 -2.52
C GLY A 12 -10.40 7.59 -3.36
N ALA A 13 -11.12 8.46 -4.07
CA ALA A 13 -10.51 9.56 -4.81
C ALA A 13 -9.80 10.59 -3.91
N ALA A 14 -10.27 10.77 -2.68
CA ALA A 14 -9.58 11.60 -1.69
C ALA A 14 -8.26 10.94 -1.24
N LEU A 15 -8.23 9.63 -1.02
CA LEU A 15 -7.00 8.88 -0.71
C LEU A 15 -5.96 8.97 -1.82
N GLY A 16 -6.37 8.89 -3.09
CA GLY A 16 -5.46 9.08 -4.22
C GLY A 16 -4.84 10.48 -4.26
N ARG A 17 -5.63 11.53 -3.99
CA ARG A 17 -5.11 12.92 -3.90
C ARG A 17 -4.19 13.11 -2.70
N LEU A 18 -4.52 12.47 -1.58
CA LEU A 18 -3.71 12.49 -0.36
C LEU A 18 -2.36 11.81 -0.59
N ALA A 19 -2.33 10.66 -1.26
CA ALA A 19 -1.11 9.93 -1.60
C ALA A 19 -0.12 10.80 -2.39
N ALA A 20 -0.62 11.61 -3.33
CA ALA A 20 0.21 12.47 -4.17
C ALA A 20 0.86 13.65 -3.42
N LEU A 21 0.55 13.88 -2.13
CA LEU A 21 1.17 14.95 -1.35
C LEU A 21 2.65 14.65 -1.07
N PRO A 22 3.59 15.53 -1.52
CA PRO A 22 5.02 15.29 -1.35
C PRO A 22 5.42 15.15 0.12
N GLY A 23 6.18 14.10 0.43
CA GLY A 23 6.77 13.84 1.75
C GLY A 23 5.78 13.51 2.87
N ARG A 24 4.46 13.50 2.61
CA ARG A 24 3.43 13.23 3.63
C ARG A 24 2.35 12.25 3.19
N GLY A 25 2.15 12.07 1.88
CA GLY A 25 1.05 11.29 1.35
C GLY A 25 1.08 9.82 1.76
N ALA A 26 2.27 9.20 1.78
CA ALA A 26 2.43 7.82 2.22
C ALA A 26 2.00 7.62 3.68
N ASP A 27 2.44 8.49 4.59
CA ASP A 27 2.08 8.41 6.02
C ASP A 27 0.59 8.63 6.23
N ALA A 28 0.02 9.62 5.54
CA ALA A 28 -1.38 9.97 5.67
C ALA A 28 -2.32 8.87 5.15
N VAL A 29 -1.92 8.15 4.10
CA VAL A 29 -2.70 7.04 3.53
C VAL A 29 -2.50 5.74 4.30
N ARG A 30 -1.30 5.48 4.86
CA ARG A 30 -1.04 4.30 5.72
C ARG A 30 -2.01 4.20 6.88
N ALA A 31 -2.35 5.32 7.51
CA ALA A 31 -3.33 5.36 8.60
C ALA A 31 -4.72 4.83 8.20
N SER A 32 -5.06 4.86 6.90
CA SER A 32 -6.32 4.36 6.37
C SER A 32 -6.24 2.91 5.88
N GLY A 33 -5.05 2.31 5.79
CA GLY A 33 -4.85 0.92 5.36
C GLY A 33 -5.44 -0.10 6.34
N ASP A 34 -5.49 0.24 7.62
CA ASP A 34 -6.07 -0.58 8.69
C ASP A 34 -7.54 -0.20 8.99
N ALA A 35 -8.19 0.55 8.11
CA ALA A 35 -9.59 0.93 8.29
C ALA A 35 -10.49 -0.32 8.38
N PRO A 36 -11.51 -0.32 9.26
CA PRO A 36 -12.46 -1.43 9.37
C PRO A 36 -13.32 -1.57 8.10
N ASP A 37 -13.48 -0.48 7.35
CA ASP A 37 -14.10 -0.49 6.04
C ASP A 37 -13.11 -1.03 4.99
N VAL A 38 -13.43 -2.20 4.45
CA VAL A 38 -12.59 -2.90 3.46
C VAL A 38 -12.33 -2.05 2.22
N VAL A 39 -13.33 -1.31 1.73
CA VAL A 39 -13.18 -0.51 0.52
C VAL A 39 -12.20 0.64 0.75
N LEU A 40 -12.22 1.26 1.93
CA LEU A 40 -11.24 2.30 2.27
C LEU A 40 -9.85 1.73 2.50
N ALA A 41 -9.74 0.58 3.16
CA ALA A 41 -8.47 -0.10 3.36
C ALA A 41 -7.83 -0.48 2.01
N GLU A 42 -8.58 -1.09 1.10
CA GLU A 42 -8.09 -1.44 -0.23
C GLU A 42 -7.76 -0.19 -1.07
N ALA A 43 -8.59 0.86 -1.01
CA ALA A 43 -8.31 2.12 -1.68
C ALA A 43 -7.03 2.78 -1.16
N ALA A 44 -6.76 2.70 0.15
CA ALA A 44 -5.53 3.19 0.75
C ALA A 44 -4.31 2.40 0.25
N LEU A 45 -4.39 1.06 0.25
CA LEU A 45 -3.32 0.21 -0.28
C LEU A 45 -3.05 0.51 -1.77
N ALA A 46 -4.09 0.66 -2.59
CA ALA A 46 -3.94 1.05 -3.99
C ALA A 46 -3.27 2.42 -4.15
N ALA A 47 -3.63 3.38 -3.29
CA ALA A 47 -3.11 4.74 -3.33
C ALA A 47 -1.62 4.84 -2.94
N LEU A 48 -1.07 3.93 -2.13
CA LEU A 48 0.36 3.93 -1.76
C LEU A 48 1.30 3.87 -2.99
N ALA A 49 0.89 3.16 -4.05
CA ALA A 49 1.65 3.09 -5.29
C ALA A 49 1.68 4.40 -6.10
N HIS A 50 0.88 5.40 -5.70
CA HIS A 50 0.76 6.71 -6.35
C HIS A 50 1.34 7.84 -5.51
N THR A 51 2.11 7.50 -4.47
CA THR A 51 2.84 8.49 -3.67
C THR A 51 3.99 9.13 -4.46
N ASP A 52 4.58 10.19 -3.91
CA ASP A 52 5.79 10.79 -4.44
C ASP A 52 7.04 9.89 -4.28
N ARG A 53 6.96 8.88 -3.41
CA ARG A 53 8.01 7.87 -3.18
C ARG A 53 7.43 6.46 -3.16
N PRO A 54 6.94 5.94 -4.30
CA PRO A 54 6.22 4.67 -4.34
C PRO A 54 7.12 3.47 -4.01
N ALA A 55 8.43 3.56 -4.27
CA ALA A 55 9.37 2.50 -3.88
C ALA A 55 9.46 2.31 -2.35
N ASP A 56 9.27 3.39 -1.58
CA ASP A 56 9.38 3.37 -0.12
C ASP A 56 8.17 2.66 0.53
N THR A 57 7.05 2.52 -0.19
CA THR A 57 5.83 1.85 0.31
C THR A 57 5.84 0.33 0.10
N LEU A 58 6.86 -0.22 -0.58
CA LEU A 58 6.95 -1.66 -0.83
C LEU A 58 6.92 -2.53 0.44
N PRO A 59 7.59 -2.21 1.55
CA PRO A 59 7.53 -3.01 2.76
C PRO A 59 6.10 -3.15 3.31
N ASP A 60 5.34 -2.05 3.28
CA ASP A 60 3.94 -1.98 3.74
C ASP A 60 3.06 -2.89 2.87
N LEU A 61 3.15 -2.74 1.55
CA LEU A 61 2.37 -3.53 0.60
C LEU A 61 2.70 -5.03 0.69
N LEU A 62 3.98 -5.38 0.83
CA LEU A 62 4.41 -6.77 0.96
C LEU A 62 4.03 -7.38 2.32
N ALA A 63 3.64 -6.59 3.33
CA ALA A 63 3.12 -7.13 4.59
C ALA A 63 1.78 -7.83 4.40
N HIS A 64 0.99 -7.41 3.42
CA HIS A 64 -0.32 -7.97 3.10
C HIS A 64 -0.25 -9.15 2.11
N ALA A 65 0.95 -9.60 1.72
CA ALA A 65 1.10 -10.65 0.70
C ALA A 65 0.43 -11.99 1.05
N GLY A 66 0.11 -12.23 2.32
CA GLY A 66 -0.49 -13.46 2.83
C GLY A 66 -1.84 -13.30 3.52
N ASP A 67 -2.48 -12.14 3.42
CA ASP A 67 -3.79 -11.89 4.03
C ASP A 67 -4.88 -11.65 2.97
N ASP A 68 -6.10 -11.34 3.42
CA ASP A 68 -7.27 -11.11 2.56
C ASP A 68 -7.08 -9.95 1.56
N ARG A 69 -6.13 -9.05 1.82
CA ARG A 69 -5.83 -7.87 0.98
C ARG A 69 -4.66 -8.12 0.03
N ALA A 70 -4.12 -9.34 -0.03
CA ALA A 70 -2.98 -9.68 -0.89
C ALA A 70 -3.20 -9.27 -2.36
N ARG A 71 -4.40 -9.46 -2.90
CA ARG A 71 -4.68 -9.14 -4.32
C ARG A 71 -4.42 -7.66 -4.64
N VAL A 72 -4.98 -6.74 -3.84
CA VAL A 72 -4.79 -5.30 -4.06
C VAL A 72 -3.36 -4.88 -3.72
N ALA A 73 -2.81 -5.41 -2.62
CA ALA A 73 -1.50 -5.05 -2.15
C ALA A 73 -0.38 -5.48 -3.11
N LEU A 74 -0.46 -6.69 -3.67
CA LEU A 74 0.53 -7.18 -4.64
C LEU A 74 0.41 -6.47 -5.99
N TYR A 75 -0.80 -6.11 -6.43
CA TYR A 75 -0.96 -5.27 -7.62
C TYR A 75 -0.30 -3.90 -7.44
N ALA A 76 -0.58 -3.24 -6.32
CA ALA A 76 0.06 -1.98 -5.95
C ALA A 76 1.58 -2.13 -5.78
N ALA A 77 2.05 -3.24 -5.19
CA ALA A 77 3.47 -3.53 -5.03
C ALA A 77 4.17 -3.67 -6.39
N GLY A 78 3.54 -4.30 -7.38
CA GLY A 78 4.07 -4.38 -8.73
C GLY A 78 4.26 -3.00 -9.38
N ARG A 79 3.31 -2.08 -9.15
CA ARG A 79 3.41 -0.69 -9.59
C ARG A 79 4.55 0.06 -8.87
N ALA A 80 4.60 -0.04 -7.55
CA ALA A 80 5.65 0.55 -6.73
C ALA A 80 7.06 0.01 -7.07
N ALA A 81 7.16 -1.27 -7.40
CA ALA A 81 8.41 -1.94 -7.74
C ALA A 81 9.07 -1.36 -9.00
N ALA A 82 8.29 -0.81 -9.93
CA ALA A 82 8.81 -0.14 -11.12
C ALA A 82 9.68 1.09 -10.79
N HIS A 83 9.55 1.64 -9.57
CA HIS A 83 10.33 2.79 -9.10
C HIS A 83 11.49 2.39 -8.17
N ALA A 84 11.63 1.11 -7.83
CA ALA A 84 12.65 0.64 -6.92
C ALA A 84 13.93 0.22 -7.64
N ARG A 85 15.07 0.35 -6.98
CA ARG A 85 16.33 -0.25 -7.44
C ARG A 85 16.19 -1.79 -7.43
N PRO A 86 16.58 -2.52 -8.48
CA PRO A 86 16.44 -3.98 -8.54
C PRO A 86 17.10 -4.72 -7.36
N SER A 87 18.24 -4.23 -6.87
CA SER A 87 18.91 -4.80 -5.69
C SER A 87 18.05 -4.73 -4.43
N ARG A 88 17.37 -3.60 -4.23
CA ARG A 88 16.47 -3.38 -3.09
C ARG A 88 15.22 -4.26 -3.21
N LEU A 89 14.64 -4.35 -4.40
CA LEU A 89 13.50 -5.23 -4.64
C LEU A 89 13.84 -6.68 -4.35
N ARG A 90 15.01 -7.15 -4.79
CA ARG A 90 15.50 -8.51 -4.50
C ARG A 90 15.59 -8.78 -3.00
N GLU A 91 16.14 -7.85 -2.21
CA GLU A 91 16.22 -7.98 -0.75
C GLU A 91 14.84 -8.11 -0.11
N LEU A 92 13.90 -7.24 -0.49
CA LEU A 92 12.54 -7.24 0.06
C LEU A 92 11.78 -8.52 -0.28
N LEU A 93 11.89 -9.00 -1.52
CA LEU A 93 11.25 -10.25 -1.94
C LEU A 93 11.87 -11.47 -1.26
N ALA A 94 13.21 -11.53 -1.17
CA ALA A 94 13.92 -12.63 -0.51
C ALA A 94 13.52 -12.73 0.98
N ALA A 95 13.32 -11.61 1.66
CA ALA A 95 12.84 -11.60 3.04
C ALA A 95 11.43 -12.19 3.21
N ARG A 96 10.60 -12.17 2.15
CA ARG A 96 9.22 -12.69 2.17
C ARG A 96 9.11 -14.13 1.69
N THR A 97 10.04 -14.59 0.85
CA THR A 97 9.99 -15.93 0.22
C THR A 97 11.04 -16.90 0.76
N ALA A 98 11.91 -16.45 1.67
CA ALA A 98 12.83 -17.36 2.35
C ALA A 98 12.04 -18.50 3.02
N PRO A 99 12.45 -19.77 2.83
CA PRO A 99 11.76 -20.89 3.44
C PRO A 99 11.70 -20.68 4.96
N ALA A 100 10.53 -20.93 5.55
CA ALA A 100 10.41 -20.98 7.00
C ALA A 100 11.47 -21.97 7.49
N ARG A 101 12.52 -21.47 8.15
CA ARG A 101 13.55 -22.35 8.69
C ARG A 101 12.83 -23.28 9.67
N ALA A 102 12.74 -24.56 9.31
CA ALA A 102 12.21 -25.59 10.17
C ALA A 102 12.93 -25.46 11.52
N ARG A 103 12.16 -25.13 12.56
CA ARG A 103 12.60 -25.15 13.95
C ARG A 103 12.23 -26.48 14.55
#